data_AF-A0A9W9ZQ30-F1
#
_entry.id   AF-A0A9W9ZQ30-F1
#
_cell.length_a   1.000
_cell.length_b   1.000
_cell.length_c   1.000
_cell.angle_alpha   90.00
_cell.angle_beta   90.00
_cell.angle_gamma   90.00
#
_symmetry.space_group_name_H-M   'P 1'
#
loop_
_entity.id
_entity.type
_entity.pdbx_description
1 polymer ?
#
loop_
_entity_poly.entity_id
_entity_poly.type
_entity_poly.pdbx_seq_one_letter_code
_entity_poly.pdbx_strand_id
1 'polypeptide(L)'
;MTNTVIKTSITGLLVFAFCTAGIVKITGKMAPQVHQQMKRDFVELARVHPLKVWFARNVNPEMYRIIIGYLEVVCALLLYAGPRPLKLASTAILLIIMVMMMQGLYWLGKPAILFTPATVCSILLVLNLMMLLGETPPRKESDRQHRE
;
A
#
# COMPACT_ATOMS: atom_id res chain seq x y z
N MET A 1 25.04 2.18 12.80
CA MET A 1 24.93 2.64 11.40
C MET A 1 24.21 1.63 10.51
N THR A 2 24.52 0.33 10.57
CA THR A 2 23.92 -0.72 9.73
C THR A 2 22.39 -0.75 9.75
N ASN A 3 21.76 -0.65 10.93
CA ASN A 3 20.30 -0.69 11.07
C ASN A 3 19.60 0.49 10.38
N THR A 4 20.19 1.68 10.43
CA THR A 4 19.63 2.89 9.80
C THR A 4 19.74 2.81 8.27
N VAL A 5 20.86 2.29 7.77
CA VAL A 5 21.06 2.04 6.34
C VAL A 5 20.05 1.02 5.83
N ILE A 6 19.90 -0.12 6.51
CA ILE A 6 18.92 -1.16 6.15
C ILE A 6 17.50 -0.60 6.09
N LYS A 7 17.07 0.14 7.12
CA LYS A 7 15.74 0.78 7.16
C LYS A 7 15.51 1.73 5.99
N THR A 8 16.51 2.56 5.70
CA THR A 8 16.43 3.55 4.62
C THR A 8 16.39 2.85 3.26
N SER A 9 17.20 1.82 3.05
CA SER A 9 17.19 1.01 1.83
C SER A 9 15.87 0.30 1.60
N ILE A 10 15.31 -0.36 2.63
CA ILE A 10 14.01 -1.03 2.55
C ILE A 10 12.90 -0.01 2.23
N THR A 11 12.90 1.13 2.92
CA THR A 11 11.91 2.19 2.68
C THR A 11 12.03 2.75 1.26
N GLY A 12 13.25 3.02 0.79
CA GLY A 12 13.48 3.48 -0.58
C GLY A 12 13.01 2.48 -1.64
N LEU A 13 13.30 1.19 -1.44
CA LEU A 13 12.86 0.12 -2.33
C LEU A 13 11.33 0.01 -2.37
N LEU A 14 10.67 0.09 -1.21
CA LEU A 14 9.21 0.12 -1.09
C LEU A 14 8.63 1.31 -1.84
N VAL A 15 9.12 2.52 -1.58
CA VAL A 15 8.62 3.74 -2.23
C VAL A 15 8.74 3.62 -3.75
N PHE A 16 9.87 3.15 -4.25
CA PHE A 16 10.08 2.94 -5.69
C PHE A 16 9.10 1.90 -6.27
N ALA A 17 8.93 0.77 -5.61
CA ALA A 17 8.02 -0.29 -6.04
C ALA A 17 6.56 0.18 -6.06
N PHE A 18 6.11 0.86 -5.01
CA PHE A 18 4.74 1.40 -4.90
C PHE A 18 4.48 2.54 -5.88
N CYS A 19 5.43 3.45 -6.07
CA CYS A 19 5.32 4.49 -7.10
C CYS A 19 5.18 3.88 -8.49
N THR A 20 6.03 2.91 -8.84
CA THR A 20 5.99 2.24 -10.14
C THR A 20 4.67 1.49 -10.32
N ALA A 21 4.24 0.72 -9.31
CA ALA A 21 2.98 0.00 -9.33
C ALA A 21 1.76 0.94 -9.44
N GLY A 22 1.76 2.05 -8.71
CA GLY A 22 0.71 3.06 -8.75
C GLY A 22 0.64 3.77 -10.10
N ILE A 23 1.79 4.13 -10.69
CA ILE A 23 1.87 4.70 -12.04
C ILE A 23 1.32 3.73 -13.08
N VAL A 24 1.62 2.43 -12.98
CA VAL A 24 1.05 1.39 -13.87
C VAL A 24 -0.47 1.22 -13.64
N LYS A 25 -0.96 1.44 -12.42
CA LYS A 25 -2.40 1.43 -12.14
C LYS A 25 -3.10 2.64 -12.74
N ILE A 26 -2.49 3.83 -12.71
CA ILE A 26 -3.01 5.09 -13.28
C ILE A 26 -2.88 5.10 -14.82
N THR A 27 -1.71 4.71 -15.34
CA THR A 27 -1.39 4.71 -16.76
C THR A 27 -1.76 3.38 -17.39
N GLY A 28 -3.01 3.27 -17.83
CA GLY A 28 -3.54 2.10 -18.55
C GLY A 28 -2.96 1.86 -19.95
N LYS A 29 -1.95 2.62 -20.40
CA LYS A 29 -1.53 2.70 -21.81
C LYS A 29 -0.45 1.72 -22.28
N MET A 30 0.22 0.98 -21.38
CA MET A 30 1.38 0.16 -21.80
C MET A 30 1.03 -1.22 -22.39
N ALA A 31 -0.23 -1.68 -22.32
CA ALA A 31 -0.65 -2.93 -22.97
C ALA A 31 -2.18 -2.99 -23.14
N PRO A 32 -2.76 -2.71 -24.32
CA PRO A 32 -4.20 -2.71 -24.54
C PRO A 32 -4.87 -4.08 -24.28
N GLN A 33 -4.13 -5.19 -24.47
CA GLN A 33 -4.60 -6.55 -24.19
C GLN A 33 -4.66 -6.86 -22.68
N VAL A 34 -3.65 -6.43 -21.92
CA VAL A 34 -3.64 -6.55 -20.44
C VAL A 34 -4.66 -5.58 -19.82
N HIS A 35 -4.89 -4.43 -20.45
CA HIS A 35 -5.90 -3.47 -20.03
C HIS A 35 -7.32 -4.03 -20.14
N GLN A 36 -7.64 -4.77 -21.21
CA GLN A 36 -8.93 -5.47 -21.32
C GLN A 36 -9.08 -6.60 -20.28
N GLN A 37 -8.02 -7.38 -20.04
CA GLN A 37 -8.02 -8.42 -19.02
C GLN A 37 -8.25 -7.80 -17.62
N MET A 38 -7.49 -6.76 -17.27
CA MET A 38 -7.65 -6.03 -16.00
C MET A 38 -9.02 -5.34 -15.88
N LYS A 39 -9.62 -4.87 -16.99
CA LYS A 39 -10.99 -4.33 -16.95
C LYS A 39 -11.99 -5.41 -16.57
N ARG A 40 -11.90 -6.60 -17.17
CA ARG A 40 -12.77 -7.74 -16.81
C ARG A 40 -12.56 -8.15 -15.35
N ASP A 41 -11.30 -8.22 -14.92
CA ASP A 41 -10.97 -8.54 -13.54
C ASP A 41 -11.58 -7.51 -12.58
N PHE A 42 -11.42 -6.23 -12.86
CA PHE A 42 -11.96 -5.18 -12.01
C PHE A 42 -13.51 -5.14 -12.03
N VAL A 43 -14.17 -5.51 -13.14
CA VAL A 43 -15.64 -5.67 -13.21
C VAL A 43 -16.11 -6.81 -12.30
N GLU A 44 -15.40 -7.93 -12.27
CA GLU A 44 -15.69 -9.04 -11.36
C GLU A 44 -15.34 -8.69 -9.91
N LEU A 45 -14.23 -7.99 -9.67
CA LEU A 45 -13.86 -7.44 -8.36
C LEU A 45 -14.97 -6.51 -7.86
N ALA A 46 -15.51 -5.65 -8.72
CA ALA A 46 -16.63 -4.75 -8.37
C ALA A 46 -17.93 -5.50 -8.03
N ARG A 47 -18.11 -6.75 -8.50
CA ARG A 47 -19.26 -7.60 -8.08
C ARG A 47 -19.09 -8.16 -6.67
N VAL A 48 -17.87 -8.43 -6.26
CA VAL A 48 -17.55 -9.16 -5.01
C VAL A 48 -16.96 -8.28 -3.92
N HIS A 49 -16.62 -7.02 -4.25
CA HIS A 49 -16.05 -6.10 -3.29
C HIS A 49 -17.11 -5.69 -2.25
N PRO A 50 -16.84 -5.77 -0.93
CA PRO A 50 -17.71 -5.23 0.11
C PRO A 50 -18.03 -3.73 -0.05
N LEU A 51 -17.25 -3.00 -0.86
CA LEU A 51 -17.54 -1.63 -1.28
C LEU A 51 -18.85 -1.49 -2.07
N LYS A 52 -19.33 -2.51 -2.80
CA LYS A 52 -20.64 -2.46 -3.45
C LYS A 52 -21.78 -2.45 -2.44
N VAL A 53 -21.62 -3.20 -1.34
CA VAL A 53 -22.56 -3.24 -0.20
C VAL A 53 -22.53 -1.92 0.57
N TRP A 54 -21.35 -1.31 0.73
CA TRP A 54 -21.19 -0.04 1.45
C TRP A 54 -21.55 1.22 0.65
N PHE A 55 -21.29 1.27 -0.66
CA PHE A 55 -21.48 2.48 -1.48
C PHE A 55 -22.71 2.45 -2.39
N ALA A 56 -23.44 1.34 -2.51
CA ALA A 56 -24.72 1.20 -3.24
C ALA A 56 -24.78 1.89 -4.63
N ARG A 57 -23.63 2.06 -5.29
CA ARG A 57 -23.45 2.78 -6.54
C ARG A 57 -22.59 1.90 -7.43
N ASN A 58 -22.93 1.78 -8.72
CA ASN A 58 -22.11 1.06 -9.70
C ASN A 58 -20.73 1.74 -9.81
N VAL A 59 -19.79 1.35 -8.96
CA VAL A 59 -18.44 1.91 -8.95
C VAL A 59 -17.77 1.45 -10.23
N ASN A 60 -17.42 2.41 -11.10
CA ASN A 60 -16.72 2.09 -12.33
C ASN A 60 -15.35 1.48 -11.94
N PRO A 61 -15.08 0.22 -12.29
CA PRO A 61 -13.83 -0.48 -11.98
C PRO A 61 -12.57 0.29 -12.35
N GLU A 62 -12.64 1.04 -13.44
CA GLU A 62 -11.56 1.89 -13.95
C GLU A 62 -11.25 3.05 -13.00
N MET A 63 -12.28 3.70 -12.46
CA MET A 63 -12.13 4.77 -11.48
C MET A 63 -11.59 4.24 -10.15
N TYR A 64 -12.05 3.07 -9.72
CA TYR A 64 -11.55 2.43 -8.48
C TYR A 64 -10.05 2.14 -8.57
N ARG A 65 -9.60 1.61 -9.71
CA ARG A 65 -8.18 1.37 -9.97
C ARG A 65 -7.34 2.64 -9.94
N ILE A 66 -7.83 3.71 -10.57
CA ILE A 66 -7.14 5.00 -10.64
C ILE A 66 -7.02 5.60 -9.23
N ILE A 67 -8.10 5.57 -8.44
CA ILE A 67 -8.11 6.07 -7.05
C ILE A 67 -7.08 5.32 -6.19
N ILE A 68 -7.05 3.99 -6.28
CA ILE A 68 -6.04 3.20 -5.54
C ILE A 68 -4.63 3.52 -6.02
N GLY A 69 -4.42 3.66 -7.33
CA GLY A 69 -3.12 4.05 -7.88
C GLY A 69 -2.64 5.39 -7.35
N TYR A 70 -3.51 6.39 -7.25
CA TYR A 70 -3.19 7.68 -6.64
C TYR A 70 -2.87 7.53 -5.14
N LEU A 71 -3.68 6.77 -4.39
CA LEU A 71 -3.41 6.51 -2.98
C LEU A 71 -2.06 5.85 -2.75
N GLU A 72 -1.68 4.88 -3.59
CA GLU A 72 -0.36 4.23 -3.51
C GLU A 72 0.77 5.22 -3.73
N VAL A 73 0.69 6.06 -4.77
CA VAL A 73 1.73 7.07 -5.07
C VAL A 73 1.82 8.10 -3.95
N VAL A 74 0.70 8.67 -3.52
CA VAL A 74 0.67 9.67 -2.44
C VAL A 74 1.21 9.08 -1.14
N CYS A 75 0.76 7.89 -0.75
CA CYS A 75 1.25 7.24 0.47
C CYS A 75 2.73 6.84 0.36
N ALA A 76 3.22 6.44 -0.81
CA ALA A 76 4.65 6.19 -1.03
C ALA A 76 5.48 7.47 -0.87
N LEU A 77 5.04 8.60 -1.43
CA LEU A 77 5.70 9.89 -1.23
C LEU A 77 5.70 10.31 0.26
N LEU A 78 4.56 10.15 0.95
CA LEU A 78 4.48 10.41 2.39
C LEU A 78 5.35 9.44 3.21
N LEU A 79 5.48 8.18 2.79
CA LEU A 79 6.36 7.21 3.42
C LEU A 79 7.84 7.59 3.25
N TYR A 80 8.20 8.23 2.14
CA TYR A 80 9.57 8.72 1.92
C TYR A 80 9.87 10.00 2.71
N ALA A 81 9.06 11.04 2.51
CA ALA A 81 9.32 12.38 3.00
C ALA A 81 8.75 12.67 4.40
N GLY A 82 7.86 11.82 4.91
CA GLY A 82 7.08 12.09 6.11
C GLY A 82 7.86 11.94 7.43
N PRO A 83 7.40 12.61 8.50
CA PRO A 83 7.87 12.35 9.87
C PRO A 83 7.39 10.97 10.35
N ARG A 84 7.98 10.44 11.43
CA ARG A 84 7.65 9.11 12.00
C ARG A 84 6.14 8.77 12.07
N PRO A 85 5.25 9.63 12.61
CA PRO A 85 3.82 9.30 12.67
C PRO A 85 3.19 9.19 11.28
N LEU A 86 3.63 9.99 10.32
CA LEU A 86 3.13 9.98 8.96
C LEU A 86 3.61 8.75 8.18
N LYS A 87 4.85 8.33 8.42
CA LYS A 87 5.38 7.07 7.88
C LYS A 87 4.60 5.88 8.42
N LEU A 88 4.30 5.85 9.72
CA LEU A 88 3.50 4.80 10.34
C LEU A 88 2.10 4.72 9.71
N ALA A 89 1.42 5.87 9.59
CA ALA A 89 0.10 5.94 8.96
C ALA A 89 0.15 5.51 7.49
N SER A 90 1.16 5.96 6.74
CA SER A 90 1.33 5.60 5.32
C SER A 90 1.58 4.12 5.14
N THR A 91 2.45 3.51 5.95
CA THR A 91 2.71 2.06 5.95
C THR A 91 1.43 1.28 6.28
N ALA A 92 0.64 1.72 7.26
CA ALA A 92 -0.63 1.10 7.59
C ALA A 92 -1.65 1.17 6.44
N ILE A 93 -1.79 2.34 5.81
CA ILE A 93 -2.69 2.53 4.66
C ILE A 93 -2.26 1.67 3.46
N LEU A 94 -0.97 1.66 3.11
CA LEU A 94 -0.43 0.83 2.04
C LEU A 94 -0.65 -0.67 2.30
N LEU A 95 -0.54 -1.09 3.57
CA LEU A 95 -0.80 -2.48 3.98
C LEU A 95 -2.28 -2.84 3.82
N ILE A 96 -3.19 -1.96 4.22
CA ILE A 96 -4.63 -2.14 4.00
C ILE A 96 -4.94 -2.27 2.50
N ILE A 97 -4.34 -1.42 1.66
CA ILE A 97 -4.49 -1.47 0.20
C ILE A 97 -4.03 -2.83 -0.35
N MET A 98 -2.86 -3.33 0.10
CA MET A 98 -2.35 -4.64 -0.34
C MET A 98 -3.26 -5.80 0.09
N VAL A 99 -3.80 -5.76 1.31
CA VAL A 99 -4.77 -6.78 1.79
C VAL A 99 -6.07 -6.72 0.98
N MET A 100 -6.60 -5.54 0.69
CA MET A 100 -7.80 -5.39 -0.15
C MET A 100 -7.57 -5.92 -1.57
N MET A 101 -6.38 -5.68 -2.13
CA MET A 101 -5.99 -6.21 -3.44
C MET A 101 -5.87 -7.74 -3.43
N MET A 102 -5.23 -8.32 -2.41
CA MET A 102 -5.15 -9.77 -2.24
C MET A 102 -6.54 -10.39 -2.10
N GLN A 103 -7.40 -9.82 -1.27
CA GLN A 103 -8.77 -10.30 -1.08
C GLN A 103 -9.57 -10.28 -2.39
N GLY A 104 -9.42 -9.20 -3.16
CA GLY A 104 -10.07 -9.05 -4.45
C GLY A 104 -9.57 -10.05 -5.50
N LEU A 105 -8.25 -10.27 -5.57
CA LEU A 105 -7.67 -11.30 -6.44
C LEU A 105 -8.08 -12.73 -6.03
N TYR A 106 -8.22 -12.98 -4.72
CA TYR A 106 -8.65 -14.27 -4.18
C TYR A 106 -10.09 -14.60 -4.58
N TRP A 107 -10.99 -13.63 -4.44
CA TRP A 107 -12.38 -13.78 -4.89
C TRP A 107 -12.53 -13.96 -6.41
N LEU A 108 -11.56 -13.48 -7.19
CA LEU A 108 -11.51 -13.66 -8.64
C LEU A 108 -10.94 -15.02 -9.09
N GLY A 109 -10.38 -15.81 -8.17
CA GLY A 109 -9.77 -17.11 -8.51
C GLY A 109 -8.53 -16.99 -9.42
N LYS A 110 -7.84 -15.85 -9.42
CA LYS A 110 -6.67 -15.64 -10.30
C LYS A 110 -5.43 -16.45 -9.87
N PRO A 111 -4.52 -16.74 -10.81
CA PRO A 111 -3.35 -17.55 -10.51
C PRO A 111 -2.43 -16.86 -9.49
N ALA A 112 -1.86 -17.66 -8.58
CA ALA A 112 -0.99 -17.24 -7.46
C ALA A 112 0.18 -16.34 -7.89
N ILE A 113 0.61 -16.43 -9.14
CA ILE A 113 1.65 -15.56 -9.74
C ILE A 113 1.28 -14.08 -9.74
N LEU A 114 -0.01 -13.73 -9.81
CA LEU A 114 -0.43 -12.34 -9.67
C LEU A 114 -0.40 -11.84 -8.22
N PHE A 115 -0.37 -12.75 -7.24
CA PHE A 115 -0.23 -12.39 -5.82
C PHE A 115 1.22 -12.13 -5.45
N THR A 116 2.20 -12.70 -6.18
CA THR A 116 3.63 -12.57 -5.88
C THR A 116 4.08 -11.14 -5.55
N PRO A 117 3.81 -10.12 -6.39
CA PRO A 117 4.21 -8.75 -6.06
C PRO A 117 3.50 -8.20 -4.82
N ALA A 118 2.22 -8.52 -4.62
CA ALA A 118 1.47 -8.09 -3.45
C ALA A 118 2.01 -8.75 -2.16
N THR A 119 2.35 -10.04 -2.21
CA THR A 119 2.88 -10.78 -1.06
C THR A 119 4.24 -10.25 -0.64
N VAL A 120 5.14 -10.03 -1.60
CA VAL A 120 6.47 -9.47 -1.34
C VAL A 120 6.36 -8.06 -0.74
N CYS A 121 5.49 -7.21 -1.31
CA CYS A 121 5.27 -5.86 -0.77
C CYS A 121 4.65 -5.87 0.63
N SER A 122 3.70 -6.77 0.90
CA SER A 122 3.09 -6.93 2.22
C SER A 122 4.12 -7.33 3.29
N ILE A 123 5.01 -8.28 2.98
CA ILE A 123 6.07 -8.70 3.92
C ILE A 123 7.03 -7.53 4.20
N LEU A 124 7.45 -6.82 3.15
CA LEU A 124 8.33 -5.65 3.29
C LEU A 124 7.66 -4.52 4.08
N LEU A 125 6.35 -4.28 3.90
CA LEU A 125 5.58 -3.30 4.66
C LEU A 125 5.46 -3.69 6.14
N VAL A 126 5.19 -4.95 6.45
CA VAL A 126 5.15 -5.45 7.84
C VAL A 126 6.52 -5.29 8.50
N LEU A 127 7.59 -5.62 7.78
CA LEU A 127 8.96 -5.42 8.27
C LEU A 127 9.25 -3.94 8.53
N ASN A 128 8.85 -3.06 7.61
CA ASN A 128 8.96 -1.62 7.78
C ASN A 128 8.15 -1.13 9.00
N LEU A 129 6.92 -1.62 9.17
CA LEU A 129 6.05 -1.30 10.30
C LEU A 129 6.68 -1.71 11.64
N MET A 130 7.20 -2.94 11.73
CA MET A 130 7.90 -3.44 12.92
C MET A 130 9.16 -2.62 13.22
N MET A 131 9.91 -2.24 12.19
CA MET A 131 11.09 -1.37 12.33
C MET A 131 10.76 0.04 12.81
N LEU A 132 9.58 0.56 12.46
CA LEU A 132 9.07 1.85 12.94
C LEU A 132 8.56 1.76 14.37
N LEU A 133 7.85 0.69 14.74
CA LEU A 133 7.34 0.47 16.09
C LEU A 133 8.45 0.16 17.10
N GLY A 134 9.50 -0.53 16.66
CA GLY A 134 10.68 -0.84 17.48
C GLY A 134 11.55 0.37 17.80
N GLU A 135 11.37 1.50 17.10
CA GLU A 135 11.93 2.79 17.53
C GLU A 135 11.01 3.40 18.58
N THR A 136 11.17 2.95 19.83
CA THR A 136 10.52 3.59 20.96
C THR A 136 10.71 5.11 20.87
N PRO A 137 9.63 5.92 21.00
CA PRO A 137 9.81 7.34 21.16
C PRO A 137 10.72 7.55 22.37
N PRO A 138 11.70 8.47 22.32
CA PRO A 138 12.40 8.86 23.53
C PRO A 138 11.31 9.20 24.54
N ARG A 139 11.28 8.48 25.67
CA ARG A 139 10.42 8.84 26.80
C ARG A 139 10.59 10.34 26.97
N LYS A 140 9.48 11.04 27.11
CA LYS A 140 9.51 12.36 27.71
C LYS A 140 10.07 12.16 29.13
N GLU A 141 11.39 12.23 29.26
CA GLU A 141 12.12 12.46 30.50
C GLU A 141 11.89 13.93 30.88
N SER A 142 10.61 14.34 30.95
CA SER A 142 10.17 15.68 31.35
C SER A 142 9.04 15.58 32.37
N ASP A 143 8.94 14.44 33.06
CA ASP A 143 8.13 14.27 34.28
C ASP A 143 9.02 14.05 35.52
N ARG A 144 10.35 14.01 35.38
CA ARG A 144 11.30 13.89 36.50
C ARG A 144 11.98 15.17 36.95
N GLN A 145 11.99 16.24 36.14
CA GLN A 145 12.69 17.48 36.50
C GLN A 145 11.82 18.54 37.20
N HIS A 146 10.52 18.28 37.41
CA HIS A 146 9.64 19.21 38.14
C HIS A 146 9.29 18.73 39.56
N ARG A 147 9.98 17.69 40.02
CA ARG A 147 9.77 17.04 41.32
C ARG A 147 11.08 16.86 42.10
N GLU A 148 12.08 17.69 41.82
CA GLU A 148 13.26 17.92 42.66
C GLU A 148 13.19 19.31 43.27
#